data_AF-A0A940SCR1-F1
#
_entry.id   AF-A0A940SCR1-F1
#
_cell.length_a   1.000
_cell.length_b   1.000
_cell.length_c   1.000
_cell.angle_alpha   90.00
_cell.angle_beta   90.00
_cell.angle_gamma   90.00
#
_symmetry.space_group_name_H-M   'P 1'
#
loop_
_entity.id
_entity.type
_entity.pdbx_description
1 polymer ?
#
loop_
_entity_poly.entity_id
_entity_poly.type
_entity_poly.pdbx_seq_one_letter_code
_entity_poly.pdbx_strand_id
1 'polypeptide(L)'
;MRILLGSLAIAMSLSKRTEFYLSEWINVLLTAVPLRSQTSLLELLCGCMISPEGWVSRAISAIGCTRHWTAYFKLLERGTWRTVPLARALLRLVLAVLPSGTLTMGLDDTLIMRCSKRAPGVAWRREHSGKTNRPKHVWAQCIVTLV
;
A
#
# COMPACT_ATOMS: atom_id res chain seq x y z
N MET A 1 -24.79 7.44 7.21
CA MET A 1 -23.58 8.28 7.01
C MET A 1 -23.00 8.25 5.58
N ARG A 2 -23.49 7.42 4.64
CA ARG A 2 -23.01 7.41 3.23
C ARG A 2 -23.74 8.43 2.32
N ILE A 3 -25.01 8.72 2.63
CA ILE A 3 -25.90 9.55 1.80
C ILE A 3 -25.61 11.05 1.96
N LEU A 4 -25.18 11.50 3.15
CA LEU A 4 -24.86 12.92 3.41
C LEU A 4 -23.50 13.35 2.83
N LEU A 5 -22.53 12.45 2.72
CA LEU A 5 -21.20 12.73 2.16
C LEU A 5 -21.17 12.73 0.62
N GLY A 6 -22.00 11.88 -0.01
CA GLY A 6 -22.11 11.81 -1.46
C GLY A 6 -22.65 13.10 -2.09
N SER A 7 -23.65 13.73 -1.47
CA SER A 7 -24.31 14.94 -2.00
C SER A 7 -23.42 16.19 -1.94
N LEU A 8 -22.55 16.32 -0.93
CA LEU A 8 -21.58 17.42 -0.80
C LEU A 8 -20.43 17.31 -1.81
N ALA A 9 -19.98 16.09 -2.12
CA ALA A 9 -18.89 15.84 -3.07
C ALA A 9 -19.27 16.20 -4.53
N ILE A 10 -20.55 16.11 -4.89
CA ILE A 10 -21.02 16.37 -6.26
C ILE A 10 -20.83 17.85 -6.65
N ALA A 11 -20.95 18.78 -5.70
CA ALA A 11 -20.77 20.22 -5.92
C ALA A 11 -19.29 20.67 -5.94
N MET A 12 -18.35 19.79 -5.63
CA MET A 12 -16.92 20.12 -5.53
C MET A 12 -16.21 20.03 -6.89
N SER A 13 -15.13 20.79 -7.07
CA SER A 13 -14.23 20.59 -8.21
C SER A 13 -13.54 19.22 -8.12
N LEU A 14 -13.02 18.72 -9.25
CA LEU A 14 -12.33 17.43 -9.28
C LEU A 14 -11.15 17.39 -8.29
N SER A 15 -10.32 18.45 -8.22
CA SER A 15 -9.21 18.53 -7.27
C SER A 15 -9.68 18.38 -5.82
N LYS A 16 -10.71 19.15 -5.44
CA LYS A 16 -11.27 19.13 -4.09
C LYS A 16 -11.87 17.77 -3.74
N ARG A 17 -12.52 17.09 -4.70
CA ARG A 17 -13.01 15.72 -4.51
C ARG A 17 -11.85 14.75 -4.29
N THR A 18 -10.80 14.82 -5.10
CA THR A 18 -9.63 13.96 -4.97
C THR A 18 -8.95 14.15 -3.62
N GLU A 19 -8.73 15.40 -3.20
CA GLU A 19 -8.19 15.73 -1.88
C GLU A 19 -9.06 15.18 -0.75
N PHE A 20 -10.38 15.34 -0.85
CA PHE A 20 -11.33 14.83 0.12
C PHE A 20 -11.26 13.30 0.25
N TYR A 21 -11.37 12.58 -0.87
CA TYR A 21 -11.31 11.11 -0.86
C TYR A 21 -9.94 10.61 -0.41
N LEU A 22 -8.86 11.22 -0.86
CA LEU A 22 -7.51 10.86 -0.43
C LEU A 22 -7.34 11.01 1.08
N SER A 23 -7.81 12.12 1.65
CA SER A 23 -7.79 12.36 3.10
C SER A 23 -8.59 11.31 3.86
N GLU A 24 -9.83 11.02 3.42
CA GLU A 24 -10.68 10.00 4.02
C GLU A 24 -10.03 8.61 3.97
N TRP A 25 -9.43 8.29 2.83
CA TRP A 25 -8.79 6.99 2.62
C TRP A 25 -7.58 6.81 3.51
N ILE A 26 -6.74 7.84 3.59
CA ILE A 26 -5.59 7.89 4.49
C ILE A 26 -6.06 7.74 5.94
N ASN A 27 -7.10 8.47 6.37
CA ASN A 27 -7.62 8.40 7.74
C ASN A 27 -8.05 6.98 8.11
N VAL A 28 -8.76 6.28 7.22
CA VAL A 28 -9.13 4.87 7.42
C VAL A 28 -7.88 3.99 7.60
N LEU A 29 -6.85 4.17 6.77
CA LEU A 29 -5.61 3.40 6.90
C LEU A 29 -4.87 3.67 8.22
N LEU A 30 -4.84 4.94 8.66
CA LEU A 30 -4.18 5.33 9.91
C LEU A 30 -4.83 4.70 11.15
N THR A 31 -6.12 4.34 11.11
CA THR A 31 -6.78 3.59 12.21
C THR A 31 -6.13 2.23 12.49
N ALA A 32 -5.46 1.63 11.49
CA ALA A 32 -4.78 0.35 11.62
C ALA A 32 -3.32 0.48 12.12
N VAL A 33 -2.86 1.70 12.40
CA VAL A 33 -1.45 2.04 12.63
C VAL A 33 -1.30 2.65 14.01
N PRO A 34 -0.31 2.23 14.83
CA PRO A 34 -0.07 2.85 16.13
C PRO A 34 0.17 4.35 16.00
N LEU A 35 -0.39 5.15 16.92
CA LEU A 35 -0.36 6.61 16.87
C LEU A 35 1.06 7.17 16.66
N ARG A 36 2.06 6.59 17.33
CA ARG A 36 3.48 7.01 17.23
C ARG A 36 4.08 6.84 15.83
N SER A 37 3.51 5.96 15.01
CA SER A 37 3.96 5.59 13.67
C SER A 37 3.16 6.28 12.56
N GLN A 38 1.99 6.84 12.86
CA GLN A 38 1.06 7.37 11.86
C GLN A 38 1.67 8.45 10.97
N THR A 39 2.33 9.45 11.56
CA THR A 39 2.93 10.52 10.75
C THR A 39 4.04 10.00 9.84
N SER A 40 4.90 9.10 10.31
CA SER A 40 5.97 8.53 9.47
C SER A 40 5.40 7.66 8.35
N LEU A 41 4.26 7.00 8.56
CA LEU A 41 3.57 6.30 7.50
C LEU A 41 2.96 7.27 6.49
N LEU A 42 2.31 8.34 6.97
CA LEU A 42 1.73 9.38 6.11
C LEU A 42 2.80 10.03 5.23
N GLU A 43 3.91 10.42 5.83
CA GLU A 43 5.09 10.97 5.16
C GLU A 43 5.60 10.03 4.07
N LEU A 44 5.84 8.75 4.39
CA LEU A 44 6.28 7.77 3.39
C LEU A 44 5.25 7.53 2.30
N LEU A 45 3.95 7.46 2.63
CA LEU A 45 2.89 7.25 1.66
C LEU A 45 2.85 8.41 0.66
N CYS A 46 2.89 9.66 1.14
CA CYS A 46 2.98 10.85 0.30
C CYS A 46 4.25 10.84 -0.55
N GLY A 47 5.40 10.52 0.05
CA GLY A 47 6.67 10.40 -0.67
C GLY A 47 6.61 9.37 -1.80
N CYS A 48 5.99 8.22 -1.57
CA CYS A 48 5.79 7.18 -2.59
C CYS A 48 4.81 7.60 -3.69
N MET A 49 3.81 8.46 -3.40
CA MET A 49 2.92 9.01 -4.43
C MET A 49 3.61 10.05 -5.31
N ILE A 50 4.62 10.75 -4.78
CA ILE A 50 5.39 11.78 -5.50
C ILE A 50 6.59 11.17 -6.26
N SER A 51 7.22 10.13 -5.71
CA SER A 51 8.43 9.50 -6.24
C SER A 51 8.10 8.25 -7.07
N PRO A 52 8.22 8.29 -8.41
CA PRO A 52 7.89 7.15 -9.28
C PRO A 52 8.89 5.98 -9.16
N GLU A 53 10.07 6.20 -8.57
CA GLU A 53 11.17 5.25 -8.62
C GLU A 53 11.00 4.06 -7.65
N GLY A 54 10.14 4.19 -6.63
CA GLY A 54 9.82 3.11 -5.69
C GLY A 54 10.87 2.86 -4.58
N TRP A 55 11.86 3.74 -4.43
CA TRP A 55 12.89 3.63 -3.39
C TRP A 55 12.50 4.46 -2.17
N VAL A 56 12.57 3.87 -0.98
CA VAL A 56 12.23 4.56 0.29
C VAL A 56 13.05 5.84 0.46
N SER A 57 14.34 5.82 0.15
CA SER A 57 15.18 7.02 0.25
C SER A 57 14.73 8.13 -0.68
N ARG A 58 14.28 7.81 -1.90
CA ARG A 58 13.75 8.80 -2.85
C ARG A 58 12.41 9.37 -2.38
N ALA A 59 11.53 8.52 -1.85
CA ALA A 59 10.27 8.95 -1.22
C ALA A 59 10.52 9.91 -0.05
N ILE A 60 11.48 9.61 0.83
CA ILE A 60 11.85 10.48 1.96
C ILE A 60 12.47 11.81 1.48
N SER A 61 13.32 11.76 0.44
CA SER A 61 13.88 12.99 -0.15
C SER A 61 12.80 13.86 -0.79
N ALA A 62 11.81 13.26 -1.46
CA ALA A 62 10.72 13.98 -2.12
C ALA A 62 9.87 14.81 -1.16
N ILE A 63 9.77 14.41 0.11
CA ILE A 63 9.03 15.12 1.16
C ILE A 63 9.92 16.04 2.03
N GLY A 64 11.22 16.13 1.75
CA GLY A 64 12.14 17.03 2.46
C GLY A 64 12.64 16.52 3.83
N CYS A 65 12.66 15.20 4.07
CA CYS A 65 13.32 14.61 5.26
C CYS A 65 12.90 15.22 6.61
N THR A 66 11.59 15.33 6.89
CA THR A 66 11.02 15.95 8.10
C THR A 66 11.32 15.25 9.43
N ARG A 67 11.79 14.00 9.38
CA ARG A 67 12.10 13.17 10.56
C ARG A 67 13.44 12.46 10.40
N HIS A 68 14.03 12.08 11.53
CA HIS A 68 15.23 11.27 11.54
C HIS A 68 15.01 9.91 10.88
N TRP A 69 15.97 9.44 10.07
CA TRP A 69 15.92 8.15 9.34
C TRP A 69 15.45 6.97 10.21
N THR A 70 15.86 6.94 11.47
CA THR A 70 15.50 5.86 12.40
C THR A 70 14.00 5.73 12.64
N ALA A 71 13.20 6.79 12.46
CA ALA A 71 11.74 6.73 12.56
C ALA A 71 11.15 5.89 11.41
N TYR A 72 11.56 6.18 10.17
CA TYR A 72 11.15 5.44 8.98
C TYR A 72 11.68 4.01 9.01
N PHE A 73 12.93 3.82 9.43
CA PHE A 73 13.53 2.50 9.56
C PHE A 73 12.78 1.62 10.57
N LYS A 74 12.42 2.16 11.74
CA LYS A 74 11.63 1.42 12.75
C LYS A 74 10.27 1.03 12.21
N LEU A 75 9.63 1.93 11.46
CA LEU A 75 8.35 1.67 10.81
C LEU A 75 8.44 0.49 9.83
N LEU A 76 9.47 0.47 8.98
CA LEU A 76 9.60 -0.53 7.91
C LEU A 76 10.17 -1.86 8.40
N GLU A 77 11.22 -1.84 9.20
CA GLU A 77 11.99 -3.06 9.53
C GLU A 77 11.57 -3.69 10.86
N ARG A 78 11.25 -2.88 11.87
CA ARG A 78 11.02 -3.41 13.23
C ARG A 78 9.59 -3.90 13.48
N GLY A 79 8.74 -3.90 12.45
CA GLY A 79 7.38 -4.40 12.56
C GLY A 79 6.56 -3.72 13.65
N THR A 80 6.82 -2.43 13.91
CA THR A 80 6.08 -1.66 14.95
C THR A 80 4.58 -1.63 14.67
N TRP A 81 4.17 -1.98 13.47
CA TRP A 81 2.80 -2.09 13.01
C TRP A 81 2.61 -3.40 12.24
N ARG A 82 1.40 -3.97 12.31
CA ARG A 82 1.05 -5.22 11.66
C ARG A 82 0.45 -4.92 10.29
N THR A 83 0.93 -5.59 9.24
CA THR A 83 0.45 -5.42 7.87
C THR A 83 -0.97 -5.96 7.66
N VAL A 84 -1.38 -6.99 8.42
CA VAL A 84 -2.72 -7.59 8.29
C VAL A 84 -3.85 -6.61 8.66
N PRO A 85 -3.82 -5.90 9.82
CA PRO A 85 -4.78 -4.84 10.10
C PRO A 85 -4.87 -3.77 9.02
N LEU A 86 -3.74 -3.34 8.46
CA LEU A 86 -3.71 -2.39 7.36
C LEU A 86 -4.41 -2.95 6.12
N ALA A 87 -4.07 -4.18 5.71
CA ALA A 87 -4.69 -4.85 4.58
C ALA A 87 -6.21 -4.99 4.77
N ARG A 88 -6.67 -5.30 5.99
CA ARG A 88 -8.10 -5.35 6.31
C ARG A 88 -8.76 -3.96 6.25
N ALA A 89 -8.08 -2.90 6.68
CA ALA A 89 -8.59 -1.53 6.56
C ALA A 89 -8.73 -1.12 5.08
N LEU A 90 -7.71 -1.41 4.27
CA LEU A 90 -7.75 -1.18 2.83
C LEU A 90 -8.88 -1.98 2.15
N LEU A 91 -9.03 -3.27 2.47
CA LEU A 91 -10.10 -4.10 1.92
C LEU A 91 -11.50 -3.54 2.27
N ARG A 92 -11.72 -3.13 3.52
CA ARG A 92 -12.98 -2.50 3.93
C ARG A 92 -13.27 -1.23 3.15
N LEU A 93 -12.25 -0.43 2.91
CA LEU A 93 -12.36 0.79 2.12
C LEU A 93 -12.74 0.49 0.67
N VAL A 94 -12.08 -0.49 0.04
CA VAL A 94 -12.39 -0.95 -1.31
C VAL A 94 -13.84 -1.45 -1.39
N LEU A 95 -14.26 -2.32 -0.47
CA LEU A 95 -15.65 -2.81 -0.39
C LEU A 95 -16.66 -1.67 -0.15
N ALA A 96 -16.25 -0.60 0.53
CA ALA A 96 -17.06 0.59 0.77
C ALA A 96 -17.12 1.58 -0.41
N VAL A 97 -16.43 1.32 -1.53
CA VAL A 97 -16.57 2.11 -2.77
C VAL A 97 -17.08 1.27 -3.93
N LEU A 98 -17.02 -0.06 -3.83
CA LEU A 98 -17.58 -0.95 -4.84
C LEU A 98 -19.12 -0.85 -4.92
N PRO A 99 -19.69 -1.03 -6.12
CA PRO A 99 -21.13 -1.02 -6.31
C PRO A 99 -21.79 -2.18 -5.54
N SER A 100 -23.05 -1.98 -5.16
CA SER A 100 -23.85 -3.07 -4.56
C SER A 100 -24.28 -4.02 -5.67
N GLY A 101 -23.88 -5.29 -5.60
CA GLY A 101 -24.18 -6.29 -6.63
C GLY A 101 -23.22 -7.48 -6.62
N THR A 102 -23.25 -8.28 -7.68
CA THR A 102 -22.29 -9.37 -7.89
C THR A 102 -20.94 -8.78 -8.27
N LEU A 103 -19.90 -9.15 -7.53
CA LEU A 103 -18.52 -8.74 -7.78
C LEU A 103 -17.73 -9.94 -8.30
N THR A 104 -17.03 -9.77 -9.42
CA THR A 104 -16.00 -10.71 -9.87
C THR A 104 -14.68 -10.28 -9.23
N MET A 105 -14.04 -11.19 -8.49
CA MET A 105 -12.74 -10.95 -7.86
C MET A 105 -11.72 -11.92 -8.44
N GLY A 106 -10.60 -11.39 -8.93
CA GLY A 106 -9.45 -12.18 -9.34
C GLY A 106 -8.50 -12.40 -8.17
N LEU A 107 -8.03 -13.64 -8.02
CA LEU A 107 -6.91 -13.95 -7.15
C LEU A 107 -5.75 -14.39 -8.03
N ASP A 108 -4.63 -13.70 -7.93
CA ASP A 108 -3.43 -14.01 -8.68
C ASP A 108 -2.19 -13.96 -7.78
N ASP A 109 -1.25 -14.88 -8.04
CA ASP A 109 0.02 -14.96 -7.34
C ASP A 109 1.08 -14.15 -8.10
N THR A 110 1.51 -13.04 -7.51
CA THR A 110 2.61 -12.24 -8.05
C THR A 110 3.93 -12.63 -7.38
N LEU A 111 4.90 -13.07 -8.18
CA LEU A 111 6.27 -13.31 -7.74
C LEU A 111 7.09 -12.01 -7.81
N ILE A 112 7.51 -11.52 -6.64
CA ILE A 112 8.46 -10.42 -6.53
C ILE A 112 9.86 -11.02 -6.37
N MET A 113 10.69 -10.86 -7.39
CA MET A 113 12.09 -11.30 -7.36
C MET A 113 12.84 -10.60 -6.23
N ARG A 114 13.65 -11.36 -5.48
CA ARG A 114 14.45 -10.81 -4.39
C ARG A 114 15.91 -11.23 -4.55
N CYS A 115 16.82 -10.39 -4.07
CA CYS A 115 18.22 -10.77 -3.87
C CYS A 115 18.49 -11.17 -2.42
N SER A 116 17.70 -10.65 -1.48
CA SER A 116 17.89 -10.86 -0.04
C SER A 116 17.26 -12.17 0.44
N LYS A 117 17.94 -12.84 1.37
CA LYS A 117 17.41 -13.98 2.13
C LYS A 117 16.58 -13.56 3.35
N ARG A 118 16.56 -12.27 3.68
CA ARG A 118 15.89 -11.72 4.88
C ARG A 118 14.47 -11.22 4.63
N ALA A 119 14.05 -11.11 3.37
CA ALA A 119 12.71 -10.61 3.06
C ALA A 119 11.65 -11.64 3.52
N PRO A 120 10.50 -11.22 4.09
CA PRO A 120 9.50 -12.15 4.59
C PRO A 120 8.95 -13.09 3.51
N GLY A 121 8.85 -14.39 3.79
CA GLY A 121 8.22 -15.35 2.87
C GLY A 121 8.97 -15.63 1.57
N VAL A 122 10.23 -15.18 1.46
CA VAL A 122 11.09 -15.57 0.33
C VAL A 122 11.42 -17.05 0.36
N ALA A 123 11.38 -17.66 -0.82
CA ALA A 123 11.83 -19.02 -1.03
C ALA A 123 12.18 -19.22 -2.51
N TRP A 124 12.72 -20.40 -2.84
CA TRP A 124 12.72 -20.85 -4.22
C TRP A 124 11.26 -21.14 -4.64
N ARG A 125 10.79 -20.42 -5.66
CA ARG A 125 9.44 -20.55 -6.21
C ARG A 125 9.53 -20.96 -7.66
N ARG A 126 8.56 -21.75 -8.12
CA ARG A 126 8.42 -22.06 -9.55
C ARG A 126 7.98 -20.81 -10.29
N GLU A 127 8.66 -20.50 -11.40
CA GLU A 127 8.30 -19.38 -12.26
C GLU A 127 7.24 -19.88 -13.26
N HIS A 128 6.05 -19.27 -13.19
CA HIS A 128 4.87 -19.72 -13.93
C HIS A 128 4.62 -18.94 -15.23
N SER A 129 5.39 -17.89 -15.52
CA SER A 129 5.17 -17.04 -16.70
C SER A 129 5.63 -17.68 -18.01
N GLY A 130 6.43 -18.76 -17.93
CA GLY A 130 6.92 -19.47 -19.12
C GLY A 130 7.89 -18.65 -19.98
N LYS A 131 8.40 -17.52 -19.46
CA LYS A 131 9.32 -16.65 -20.19
C LYS A 131 10.66 -17.36 -20.41
N THR A 132 11.11 -17.39 -21.66
CA THR A 132 12.38 -18.04 -22.07
C THR A 132 13.62 -17.44 -21.40
N ASN A 133 13.57 -16.17 -21.01
CA ASN A 133 14.66 -15.48 -20.32
C ASN A 133 14.64 -15.64 -18.79
N ARG A 134 13.80 -16.54 -18.24
CA ARG A 134 13.72 -16.80 -16.80
C ARG A 134 14.00 -18.27 -16.49
N PRO A 135 14.74 -18.56 -15.40
CA PRO A 135 14.90 -19.94 -14.95
C PRO A 135 13.56 -20.49 -14.44
N LYS A 136 13.40 -21.83 -14.46
CA LYS A 136 12.18 -22.51 -13.98
C LYS A 136 11.87 -22.25 -12.50
N HIS A 137 12.90 -21.97 -11.71
CA HIS A 137 12.78 -21.61 -10.30
C HIS A 137 13.55 -20.33 -10.02
N VAL A 138 12.96 -19.46 -9.21
CA VAL A 138 13.49 -18.15 -8.88
C VAL A 138 13.45 -17.92 -7.37
N TRP A 139 14.42 -17.16 -6.86
CA TRP A 139 14.40 -16.70 -5.48
C TRP A 139 13.45 -15.49 -5.37
N ALA A 140 12.27 -15.71 -4.81
CA ALA A 140 11.20 -14.71 -4.85
C ALA A 140 10.31 -14.76 -3.61
N GLN A 141 9.71 -13.60 -3.33
CA GLN A 141 8.58 -13.49 -2.42
C GLN A 141 7.30 -13.66 -3.23
N CYS A 142 6.40 -14.53 -2.78
CA CYS A 142 5.08 -14.68 -3.37
C CYS A 142 4.10 -13.75 -2.65
N ILE A 143 3.41 -12.89 -3.40
CA ILE A 143 2.36 -12.02 -2.88
C ILE A 143 1.08 -12.37 -3.62
N VAL A 144 0.03 -12.70 -2.87
CA VAL A 144 -1.30 -12.88 -3.43
C VAL A 144 -1.94 -11.51 -3.59
N THR A 145 -2.35 -11.19 -4.81
CA THR A 145 -3.06 -9.96 -5.13
C THR A 145 -4.54 -10.26 -5.38
N LEU A 146 -5.38 -9.38 -4.85
CA LEU A 146 -6.80 -9.30 -5.17
C LEU A 146 -6.94 -8.23 -6.27
N VAL A 147 -7.45 -8.62 -7.44
CA VAL A 147 -7.67 -7.74 -8.59
C VAL A 147 -9.14 -7.67 -8.99
#